data_AF-A0A9D1NNL1-F1
#
_entry.id   AF-A0A9D1NNL1-F1
#
_cell.length_a   1.000
_cell.length_b   1.000
_cell.length_c   1.000
_cell.angle_alpha   90.00
_cell.angle_beta   90.00
_cell.angle_gamma   90.00
#
_symmetry.space_group_name_H-M   'P 1'
#
loop_
_entity.id
_entity.type
_entity.pdbx_description
1 polymer ?
#
loop_
_entity_poly.entity_id
_entity_poly.type
_entity_poly.pdbx_seq_one_letter_code
_entity_poly.pdbx_strand_id
1 'polypeptide(L)' 'QGRADLVAESDERVYVFELKIKGTAQEALAQIKDRGYAEPYRATGKPIHLIGLAFDPATHTLTDALVEQF' A
#
# COMPACT_ATOMS: atom_id res chain seq x y z
N GLN A 1 16.54 -2.36 1.75
CA GLN A 1 15.83 -1.89 2.95
C GLN A 1 15.07 -0.62 2.58
N GLY A 2 13.75 -0.63 2.72
CA GLY A 2 12.88 0.53 2.57
C GLY A 2 11.77 0.43 3.60
N ARG A 3 11.06 1.52 3.85
CA ARG A 3 9.93 1.57 4.79
C ARG A 3 8.66 1.82 3.98
N ALA A 4 7.59 1.08 4.27
CA ALA A 4 6.27 1.42 3.75
C ALA A 4 5.86 2.82 4.21
N ASP A 5 5.08 3.53 3.40
CA ASP A 5 4.60 4.86 3.80
C ASP A 5 3.69 4.79 5.03
N LEU A 6 2.77 3.81 5.04
CA LEU A 6 1.87 3.57 6.15
C LEU A 6 1.50 2.08 6.22
N VAL A 7 1.48 1.54 7.43
CA VAL A 7 0.84 0.27 7.74
C VAL A 7 -0.16 0.51 8.85
N ALA A 8 -1.41 0.09 8.64
CA ALA A 8 -2.44 0.09 9.66
C ALA A 8 -2.80 -1.35 10.00
N GLU A 9 -2.66 -1.70 11.28
CA GLU A 9 -3.05 -3.00 11.80
C GLU A 9 -4.18 -2.83 12.81
N SER A 10 -5.21 -3.65 12.64
CA SER A 10 -6.31 -3.83 13.58
C SER A 10 -6.31 -5.28 14.08
N ASP A 11 -7.19 -5.60 15.03
CA ASP A 11 -7.36 -6.97 15.50
C ASP A 11 -7.85 -7.91 14.38
N GLU A 12 -8.57 -7.38 13.39
CA GLU A 12 -9.17 -8.19 12.32
C GLU A 12 -8.35 -8.23 11.03
N ARG A 13 -7.64 -7.14 10.69
CA ARG A 13 -7.06 -6.93 9.34
C ARG A 13 -5.79 -6.09 9.38
N VAL A 14 -4.97 -6.28 8.36
CA VAL A 14 -3.77 -5.46 8.08
C VAL A 14 -3.94 -4.74 6.75
N TYR A 15 -3.51 -3.48 6.71
CA TYR A 15 -3.53 -2.63 5.53
C TYR A 15 -2.13 -2.06 5.30
N VAL A 16 -1.57 -2.25 4.10
CA VAL A 16 -0.27 -1.73 3.71
C VAL A 16 -0.48 -0.71 2.60
N PHE A 17 -0.03 0.52 2.81
CA PHE A 17 -0.23 1.63 1.89
C PHE A 17 1.10 2.09 1.29
N GLU A 18 1.06 2.50 0.04
CA GLU A 18 2.14 3.21 -0.63
C GLU A 18 1.54 4.34 -1.49
N LEU A 19 2.18 5.51 -1.44
CA LEU A 19 1.70 6.72 -2.08
C LEU A 19 2.66 7.15 -3.21
N LYS A 20 2.08 7.55 -4.34
CA LYS A 20 2.82 8.14 -5.47
C LYS A 20 2.33 9.54 -5.75
N ILE A 21 3.20 10.52 -5.50
CA ILE A 21 3.01 11.93 -5.91
C ILE A 21 3.29 12.12 -7.41
N LYS A 22 4.11 11.22 -7.99
CA LYS A 22 4.37 11.12 -9.43
C LYS A 22 4.43 9.65 -9.79
N GLY A 23 3.42 9.18 -10.51
CA GLY A 23 3.23 7.77 -10.85
C GLY A 23 1.77 7.35 -10.73
N THR A 24 1.57 6.04 -10.72
CA THR A 24 0.24 5.40 -10.71
C THR A 24 0.01 4.58 -9.45
N ALA A 25 -1.26 4.31 -9.14
CA ALA A 25 -1.62 3.41 -8.04
C ALA A 25 -1.07 1.98 -8.28
N GLN A 26 -0.92 1.57 -9.54
CA GLN A 26 -0.36 0.28 -9.88
C GLN A 26 1.14 0.19 -9.60
N GLU A 27 1.90 1.26 -9.86
CA GLU A 27 3.31 1.34 -9.46
C GLU A 27 3.47 1.33 -7.93
N ALA A 28 2.54 1.95 -7.20
CA ALA A 28 2.49 1.86 -5.74
C ALA A 28 2.27 0.41 -5.27
N LEU A 29 1.26 -0.29 -5.80
CA LEU A 29 1.02 -1.71 -5.49
C LEU A 29 2.23 -2.61 -5.84
N ALA A 30 2.86 -2.37 -7.00
CA ALA A 30 4.05 -3.11 -7.41
C ALA A 30 5.20 -2.90 -6.42
N GLN A 31 5.39 -1.67 -5.93
CA GLN A 31 6.40 -1.38 -4.91
C GLN A 31 6.11 -2.07 -3.59
N ILE A 32 4.85 -2.11 -3.12
CA ILE A 32 4.48 -2.84 -1.90
C ILE A 32 4.90 -4.31 -1.99
N LYS A 33 4.63 -4.94 -3.14
CA LYS A 33 4.96 -6.35 -3.41
C LYS A 33 6.46 -6.59 -3.53
N ASP A 34 7.17 -5.79 -4.33
CA ASP A 34 8.63 -5.91 -4.54
C ASP A 34 9.41 -5.76 -3.24
N ARG A 35 8.97 -4.85 -2.36
CA ARG A 35 9.61 -4.62 -1.06
C ARG A 35 9.20 -5.64 0.00
N GLY A 36 8.20 -6.48 -0.26
CA GLY A 36 7.72 -7.49 0.67
C GLY A 36 7.12 -6.89 1.95
N TYR A 37 6.52 -5.71 1.89
CA TYR A 37 6.02 -5.03 3.09
C TYR A 37 4.91 -5.77 3.82
N ALA A 38 4.17 -6.62 3.12
CA ALA A 38 3.13 -7.46 3.69
C ALA A 38 3.65 -8.81 4.24
N GLU A 39 4.88 -9.23 3.90
CA GLU A 39 5.44 -10.52 4.32
C GLU A 39 5.50 -10.72 5.85
N PRO A 40 5.90 -9.72 6.67
CA PRO A 40 5.92 -9.86 8.12
C PRO A 40 4.56 -10.18 8.75
N TYR A 41 3.47 -9.84 8.07
CA TYR A 41 2.11 -10.00 8.59
C TYR A 41 1.46 -11.32 8.19
N ARG A 42 2.05 -12.12 7.29
CA ARG A 42 1.47 -13.40 6.85
C ARG A 42 1.22 -14.35 8.02
N ALA A 43 2.09 -14.36 9.02
CA ALA A 43 1.98 -15.22 10.19
C ALA A 43 0.82 -14.86 11.13
N THR A 44 0.22 -13.67 10.99
CA THR A 44 -0.91 -13.23 11.83
C THR A 44 -2.22 -13.95 11.48
N GLY A 45 -2.32 -14.54 10.28
CA GLY A 45 -3.55 -15.15 9.77
C GLY A 45 -4.67 -14.14 9.45
N LYS A 46 -4.42 -12.83 9.64
CA LYS A 46 -5.36 -11.77 9.32
C LYS A 46 -5.42 -11.55 7.81
N PRO A 47 -6.58 -11.18 7.22
CA PRO A 47 -6.62 -10.66 5.87
C PRO A 47 -5.72 -9.43 5.72
N ILE A 48 -4.89 -9.42 4.68
CA ILE A 48 -3.94 -8.34 4.39
C ILE A 48 -4.37 -7.67 3.08
N HIS A 49 -4.53 -6.35 3.10
CA HIS A 49 -4.89 -5.54 1.94
C HIS A 49 -3.73 -4.62 1.57
N LEU A 50 -3.34 -4.64 0.30
CA LEU A 50 -2.37 -3.73 -0.29
C LEU A 50 -3.13 -2.59 -0.94
N ILE A 51 -2.74 -1.35 -0.65
CA ILE A 51 -3.42 -0.15 -1.10
C ILE A 51 -2.40 0.75 -1.79
N GLY A 52 -2.51 0.87 -3.11
CA GLY A 52 -1.72 1.80 -3.90
C GLY A 52 -2.51 3.07 -4.15
N LEU A 53 -1.90 4.23 -3.88
CA LEU A 53 -2.53 5.54 -4.06
C LEU A 53 -1.69 6.41 -4.99
N ALA A 54 -2.34 7.09 -5.94
CA ALA A 54 -1.71 8.12 -6.77
C ALA A 54 -2.33 9.49 -6.51
N PHE A 55 -1.49 10.51 -6.45
CA PHE A 55 -1.88 11.89 -6.20
C PHE A 55 -1.37 12.81 -7.30
N ASP A 56 -2.14 13.86 -7.57
CA ASP A 56 -1.69 14.97 -8.40
C ASP A 56 -0.83 15.93 -7.56
N PRO A 57 0.43 16.18 -7.95
CA PRO A 57 1.33 17.06 -7.20
C PRO A 57 0.93 18.54 -7.23
N ALA A 58 0.10 18.98 -8.16
CA ALA A 58 -0.32 20.37 -8.27
C ALA A 58 -1.54 20.67 -7.38
N THR A 59 -2.47 19.73 -7.32
CA THR A 59 -3.74 19.89 -6.60
C THR A 59 -3.73 19.19 -5.24
N HIS A 60 -2.74 18.33 -4.98
CA HIS A 60 -2.64 17.48 -3.80
C HIS A 60 -3.88 16.58 -3.59
N THR A 61 -4.58 16.25 -4.68
CA THR A 61 -5.76 15.38 -4.64
C THR A 61 -5.45 13.97 -5.14
N LEU A 62 -6.18 12.99 -4.61
CA LEU A 62 -6.12 11.60 -5.06
C LEU A 62 -6.64 11.50 -6.51
N THR A 63 -5.82 10.93 -7.40
CA THR A 63 -6.17 10.73 -8.82
C THR A 63 -6.55 9.29 -9.13
N ASP A 64 -5.98 8.32 -8.42
CA ASP A 64 -6.26 6.91 -8.59
C ASP A 64 -5.98 6.13 -7.31
N ALA A 65 -6.71 5.04 -7.10
CA ALA A 65 -6.55 4.15 -5.97
C ALA A 65 -6.85 2.71 -6.36
N LEU A 66 -5.96 1.79 -6.01
CA LEU A 66 -6.12 0.36 -6.24
C LEU A 66 -5.97 -0.40 -4.92
N VAL A 67 -6.80 -1.42 -4.76
CA VAL A 67 -6.79 -2.30 -3.60
C VAL A 67 -6.67 -3.74 -4.07
N GLU A 68 -5.76 -4.48 -3.45
CA GLU A 68 -5.55 -5.91 -3.72
C GLU A 68 -5.41 -6.68 -2.41
N GLN A 69 -5.99 -7.87 -2.32
CA GLN A 69 -5.77 -8.76 -1.20
C GLN A 69 -4.50 -9.60 -1.42
N PHE A 70 -3.61 -9.63 -0.43
CA PHE A 70 -2.28 -10.27 -0.47
C PHE A 70 -2.29 -11.76 -0.12
#